data_AF-A0A452RTC3-F1
#
_entry.id   AF-A0A452RTC3-F1
#
_cell.length_a   1.000
_cell.length_b   1.000
_cell.length_c   1.000
_cell.angle_alpha   90.00
_cell.angle_beta   90.00
_cell.angle_gamma   90.00
#
_symmetry.space_group_name_H-M   'P 1'
#
loop_
_entity.id
_entity.type
_entity.pdbx_description
1 polymer ?
#
loop_
_entity_poly.entity_id
_entity_poly.type
_entity_poly.pdbx_seq_one_letter_code
_entity_poly.pdbx_strand_id
1 'polypeptide(L)'
;MHPSLFLAALCLGIASAAPQFDQSLDARWTRWKAANGKLYTKDEEEWRRAVWEKNMKMIDQHNEEYRQGKHSFMLAMNAFGDLTNEEFKQVMNGLKIQKHKEGNMFQLLPFAETPSSLDWREKGYVTPVKDQVRQDSAEFSDLWAACGSCWMFRKTGKLVSLSEQNLVDCSRAEGNAGCNGGLMDNAFQYVKDNGGLDSEESYPYRAQVSSAPIMGFESSHGKWQ
;
A
#
# COMPACT_ATOMS: atom_id res chain seq x y z
N MET A 1 -20.85 20.05 74.51
CA MET A 1 -20.32 20.67 73.27
C MET A 1 -19.62 19.57 72.49
N HIS A 2 -20.29 19.00 71.48
CA HIS A 2 -19.69 18.01 70.58
C HIS A 2 -19.43 18.68 69.23
N PRO A 3 -18.19 18.77 68.74
CA PRO A 3 -17.93 19.16 67.37
C PRO A 3 -17.86 17.90 66.52
N SER A 4 -18.91 17.64 65.74
CA SER A 4 -18.87 16.70 64.62
C SER A 4 -19.17 17.49 63.37
N LEU A 5 -18.11 17.94 62.70
CA LEU A 5 -18.20 18.60 61.39
C LEU A 5 -17.72 17.61 60.34
N PHE A 6 -18.68 17.23 59.49
CA PHE A 6 -18.55 16.35 58.36
C PHE A 6 -17.57 16.90 57.32
N LEU A 7 -16.55 16.12 56.94
CA LEU A 7 -15.87 16.28 55.65
C LEU A 7 -16.68 15.56 54.58
N ALA A 8 -17.38 16.31 53.72
CA ALA A 8 -17.94 15.77 52.49
C ALA A 8 -16.84 15.74 51.42
N ALA A 9 -16.39 14.53 51.06
CA ALA A 9 -15.46 14.30 49.96
C ALA A 9 -16.19 14.53 48.62
N LEU A 10 -15.73 15.52 47.85
CA LEU A 10 -16.18 15.76 46.48
C LEU A 10 -15.39 14.83 45.54
N CYS A 11 -15.85 13.59 45.37
CA CYS A 11 -15.38 12.73 44.29
C CYS A 11 -16.04 13.18 42.98
N LEU A 12 -15.44 14.14 42.28
CA LEU A 12 -15.76 14.38 40.87
C LEU A 12 -15.24 13.20 40.07
N GLY A 13 -16.13 12.23 39.81
CA GLY A 13 -15.87 11.15 38.86
C GLY A 13 -15.59 11.74 37.49
N ILE A 14 -14.44 11.43 36.92
CA ILE A 14 -14.16 11.66 35.50
C ILE A 14 -15.08 10.70 34.75
N ALA A 15 -16.23 11.20 34.30
CA ALA A 15 -17.07 10.45 33.38
C ALA A 15 -16.29 10.34 32.07
N SER A 16 -15.75 9.15 31.77
CA SER A 16 -15.29 8.84 30.41
C SER A 16 -16.49 8.95 29.49
N ALA A 17 -16.58 10.05 28.73
CA ALA A 17 -17.57 10.19 27.68
C ALA A 17 -17.23 9.15 26.60
N ALA A 18 -18.06 8.12 26.48
CA ALA A 18 -17.96 7.20 25.36
C ALA A 18 -18.09 8.01 24.05
N PRO A 19 -17.26 7.75 23.03
CA PRO A 19 -17.36 8.43 21.75
C PRO A 19 -18.79 8.29 21.20
N GLN A 20 -19.44 9.43 21.00
CA GLN A 20 -20.78 9.47 20.44
C GLN A 20 -20.69 9.36 18.92
N PHE A 21 -21.02 8.19 18.39
CA PHE A 21 -21.05 7.94 16.96
C PHE A 21 -22.28 8.54 16.29
N ASP A 22 -22.12 8.94 15.03
CA ASP A 22 -23.24 9.36 14.20
C ASP A 22 -24.06 8.14 13.75
N GLN A 23 -25.23 7.96 14.36
CA GLN A 23 -26.16 6.85 14.06
C GLN A 23 -26.60 6.84 12.59
N SER A 24 -26.59 7.99 11.90
CA SER A 24 -26.91 8.05 10.46
C SER A 24 -25.86 7.32 9.59
N LEU A 25 -24.67 7.06 10.15
CA LEU A 25 -23.58 6.37 9.49
C LEU A 25 -23.57 4.86 9.70
N ASP A 26 -24.40 4.32 10.61
CA ASP A 26 -24.40 2.89 10.97
C ASP A 26 -24.47 1.98 9.73
N ALA A 27 -25.45 2.21 8.85
CA ALA A 27 -25.63 1.41 7.64
C ALA A 27 -24.46 1.54 6.66
N ARG A 28 -23.84 2.74 6.58
CA ARG A 28 -22.66 2.97 5.73
C ARG A 28 -21.43 2.27 6.29
N TRP A 29 -21.21 2.33 7.61
CA TRP A 29 -20.14 1.64 8.30
C TRP A 29 -20.24 0.12 8.11
N THR A 30 -21.41 -0.48 8.35
CA THR A 30 -21.61 -1.92 8.16
C THR A 30 -21.35 -2.35 6.71
N ARG A 31 -21.86 -1.59 5.73
CA ARG A 31 -21.62 -1.88 4.31
C ARG A 31 -20.15 -1.74 3.94
N TRP A 32 -19.49 -0.69 4.42
CA TRP A 32 -18.07 -0.46 4.16
C TRP A 32 -17.21 -1.57 4.75
N LYS A 33 -17.45 -2.01 6.00
CA LYS A 33 -16.75 -3.15 6.59
C LYS A 33 -16.90 -4.40 5.75
N ALA A 34 -18.13 -4.73 5.36
CA ALA A 34 -18.41 -5.92 4.55
C ALA A 34 -17.72 -5.87 3.18
N ALA A 35 -17.75 -4.72 2.50
CA ALA A 35 -17.11 -4.53 1.20
C ALA A 35 -15.58 -4.62 1.26
N ASN A 36 -14.97 -4.33 2.41
CA ASN A 36 -13.51 -4.34 2.62
C ASN A 36 -13.04 -5.49 3.51
N GLY A 37 -13.89 -6.50 3.76
CA GLY A 37 -13.53 -7.69 4.54
C GLY A 37 -13.13 -7.40 6.00
N LYS A 38 -13.59 -6.29 6.59
CA LYS A 38 -13.15 -5.85 7.91
C LYS A 38 -13.89 -6.59 9.03
N LEU A 39 -13.12 -7.22 9.91
CA LEU A 39 -13.58 -7.90 11.12
C LEU A 39 -12.76 -7.38 12.31
N TYR A 40 -13.43 -6.93 13.36
CA TYR A 40 -12.80 -6.34 14.53
C TYR A 40 -13.31 -7.01 15.81
N THR A 41 -12.50 -6.96 16.86
CA THR A 41 -13.00 -7.20 18.22
C THR A 41 -13.91 -6.05 18.66
N LYS A 42 -14.73 -6.24 19.70
CA LYS A 42 -15.64 -5.18 20.18
C LYS A 42 -14.88 -3.90 20.57
N ASP A 43 -13.77 -4.07 21.29
CA ASP A 43 -12.94 -2.95 21.75
C ASP A 43 -12.25 -2.25 20.56
N GLU A 44 -11.89 -3.00 19.52
CA GLU A 44 -11.26 -2.44 18.33
C GLU A 44 -12.25 -1.70 17.41
N GLU A 45 -13.46 -2.22 17.29
CA GLU A 45 -14.48 -1.65 16.41
C GLU A 45 -14.81 -0.20 16.76
N GLU A 46 -14.85 0.12 18.06
CA GLU A 46 -15.19 1.45 18.54
C GLU A 46 -14.22 2.52 18.02
N TRP A 47 -12.91 2.29 18.16
CA TRP A 47 -11.93 3.27 17.71
C TRP A 47 -11.74 3.24 16.19
N ARG A 48 -11.83 2.07 15.53
CA ARG A 48 -11.79 1.97 14.06
C ARG A 48 -12.93 2.74 13.41
N ARG A 49 -14.14 2.65 13.99
CA ARG A 49 -15.29 3.45 13.57
C ARG A 49 -15.03 4.94 13.77
N ALA A 50 -14.45 5.36 14.90
CA ALA A 50 -14.13 6.76 15.14
C ALA A 50 -13.16 7.33 14.08
N VAL A 51 -12.14 6.57 13.70
CA VAL A 51 -11.20 6.93 12.62
C VAL A 51 -11.93 7.03 11.28
N TRP A 52 -12.79 6.05 10.97
CA TRP A 52 -13.56 6.06 9.73
C TRP A 52 -14.53 7.24 9.62
N GLU A 53 -15.23 7.61 10.69
CA GLU A 53 -16.11 8.78 10.70
C GLU A 53 -15.33 10.09 10.57
N LYS A 54 -14.13 10.17 11.18
CA LYS A 54 -13.22 11.30 11.02
C LYS A 54 -12.77 11.43 9.56
N ASN A 55 -12.39 10.34 8.92
CA ASN A 55 -11.98 10.32 7.51
C ASN A 55 -13.16 10.65 6.58
N MET A 56 -14.37 10.21 6.89
CA MET A 56 -15.58 10.59 6.15
C MET A 56 -15.80 12.10 6.19
N LYS A 57 -15.71 12.73 7.37
CA LYS A 57 -15.85 14.18 7.51
C LYS A 57 -14.76 14.94 6.74
N MET A 58 -13.53 14.45 6.76
CA MET A 58 -12.43 15.02 5.97
C MET A 58 -12.73 14.95 4.46
N ILE A 59 -13.23 13.82 3.97
CA ILE A 59 -13.62 13.64 2.56
C ILE A 59 -14.75 14.61 2.18
N ASP A 60 -15.78 14.70 3.01
CA ASP A 60 -16.94 15.58 2.75
C ASP A 60 -16.51 17.05 2.70
N GLN A 61 -15.68 17.49 3.64
CA GLN A 61 -15.12 18.85 3.66
C GLN A 61 -14.27 19.13 2.42
N HIS A 62 -13.34 18.23 2.08
CA HIS A 62 -12.48 18.38 0.89
C HIS A 62 -13.32 18.49 -0.39
N ASN A 63 -14.35 17.67 -0.52
CA ASN A 63 -15.22 17.66 -1.70
C ASN A 63 -16.16 18.87 -1.78
N GLU A 64 -16.49 19.49 -0.64
CA GLU A 64 -17.15 20.80 -0.60
C GLU A 64 -16.21 21.90 -1.08
N GLU A 65 -14.98 21.93 -0.58
CA GLU A 65 -13.95 22.88 -1.01
C GLU A 65 -13.59 22.71 -2.50
N TYR A 66 -13.57 21.48 -3.01
CA TYR A 66 -13.43 21.19 -4.45
C TYR A 66 -14.54 21.84 -5.27
N ARG A 67 -15.80 21.73 -4.82
CA ARG A 67 -16.95 22.37 -5.50
C ARG A 67 -16.88 23.90 -5.50
N GLN A 68 -16.11 24.47 -4.57
CA GLN A 68 -15.80 25.90 -4.50
C GLN A 68 -14.56 26.29 -5.33
N GLY A 69 -13.95 25.35 -6.06
CA GLY A 69 -12.75 25.58 -6.87
C GLY A 69 -11.45 25.69 -6.07
N LYS A 70 -11.43 25.27 -4.79
CA LYS A 70 -10.22 25.33 -3.94
C LYS A 70 -9.26 24.17 -4.16
N HIS A 71 -9.75 23.07 -4.76
CA HIS A 71 -8.98 21.86 -5.06
C HIS A 71 -9.17 21.45 -6.52
N SER A 72 -8.16 20.77 -7.09
CA SER A 72 -8.21 20.21 -8.44
C SER A 72 -8.63 18.74 -8.49
N PHE A 73 -8.87 18.12 -7.33
CA PHE A 73 -9.23 16.71 -7.20
C PHE A 73 -10.27 16.50 -6.09
N MET A 74 -10.96 15.36 -6.14
CA MET A 74 -11.90 14.90 -5.12
C MET A 74 -11.32 13.72 -4.34
N LEU A 75 -11.81 13.54 -3.11
CA LEU A 75 -11.54 12.38 -2.29
C LEU A 75 -12.75 11.43 -2.29
N ALA A 76 -12.49 10.15 -2.05
CA ALA A 76 -13.53 9.14 -1.88
C ALA A 76 -13.13 8.15 -0.79
N MET A 77 -14.13 7.61 -0.10
CA MET A 77 -13.90 6.58 0.91
C MET A 77 -13.43 5.28 0.24
N ASN A 78 -12.31 4.73 0.70
CA ASN A 78 -11.71 3.51 0.16
C ASN A 78 -11.34 2.53 1.29
N ALA A 79 -10.57 1.48 0.98
CA ALA A 79 -10.19 0.42 1.93
C ALA A 79 -9.34 0.92 3.12
N PHE A 80 -8.76 2.11 3.03
CA PHE A 80 -7.94 2.74 4.06
C PHE A 80 -8.76 3.65 5.00
N GLY A 81 -10.08 3.65 4.86
CA GLY A 81 -10.98 4.51 5.62
C GLY A 81 -10.85 4.41 7.14
N ASP A 82 -10.47 3.24 7.67
CA ASP A 82 -10.28 2.97 9.10
C ASP A 82 -8.85 3.16 9.61
N LEU A 83 -7.94 3.66 8.75
CA LEU A 83 -6.55 3.92 9.10
C LEU A 83 -6.33 5.40 9.45
N THR A 84 -5.51 5.62 10.46
CA THR A 84 -4.89 6.92 10.73
C THR A 84 -3.81 7.22 9.68
N ASN A 85 -3.39 8.49 9.59
CA ASN A 85 -2.32 8.87 8.68
C ASN A 85 -0.99 8.19 9.05
N GLU A 86 -0.76 7.97 10.34
CA GLU A 86 0.42 7.27 10.87
C GLU A 86 0.41 5.80 10.46
N GLU A 87 -0.72 5.10 10.65
CA GLU A 87 -0.88 3.71 10.17
C GLU A 87 -0.73 3.64 8.65
N PHE A 88 -1.36 4.55 7.90
CA PHE A 88 -1.24 4.60 6.44
C PHE A 88 0.21 4.77 5.99
N LYS A 89 0.97 5.66 6.65
CA LYS A 89 2.39 5.86 6.34
C LYS A 89 3.24 4.64 6.66
N GLN A 90 2.96 3.93 7.75
CA GLN A 90 3.67 2.68 8.07
C GLN A 90 3.38 1.58 7.04
N VAL A 91 2.20 1.63 6.43
CA VAL A 91 1.69 0.64 5.49
C VAL A 91 2.10 0.91 4.04
N MET A 92 2.29 2.17 3.65
CA MET A 92 2.51 2.56 2.24
C MET A 92 3.91 3.12 1.94
N ASN A 93 4.77 3.31 2.94
CA ASN A 93 6.08 3.93 2.77
C ASN A 93 7.25 2.96 2.99
N GLY A 94 7.51 2.08 2.01
CA GLY A 94 8.70 1.21 2.02
C GLY A 94 9.93 1.75 1.30
N LEU A 95 9.88 2.96 0.75
CA LEU A 95 11.02 3.52 0.02
C LEU A 95 12.14 3.88 0.99
N LYS A 96 13.17 3.02 1.03
CA LYS A 96 14.39 3.27 1.78
C LYS A 96 15.42 3.93 0.88
N ILE A 97 15.33 5.25 0.73
CA ILE A 97 16.32 6.04 -0.02
C ILE A 97 17.68 5.89 0.66
N GLN A 98 18.55 5.06 0.07
CA GLN A 98 19.97 5.06 0.39
C GLN A 98 20.68 6.08 -0.50
N LYS A 99 21.85 6.57 -0.07
CA LYS A 99 22.71 7.42 -0.92
C LYS A 99 23.01 6.64 -2.22
N HIS A 100 22.79 7.31 -3.35
CA HIS A 100 22.94 6.81 -4.72
C HIS A 100 24.03 5.74 -4.87
N LYS A 101 23.67 4.56 -5.38
CA LYS A 101 24.58 3.74 -6.17
C LYS A 101 24.60 4.30 -7.60
N GLU A 102 25.78 4.28 -8.22
CA GLU A 102 26.02 4.75 -9.58
C GLU A 102 25.24 3.89 -10.59
N GLY A 103 24.10 4.39 -11.06
CA GLY A 103 23.46 3.91 -12.28
C GLY A 103 24.06 4.59 -13.51
N ASN A 104 23.95 3.97 -14.68
CA ASN A 104 24.29 4.64 -15.94
C ASN A 104 23.46 5.92 -16.07
N MET A 105 24.12 7.04 -16.36
CA MET A 105 23.42 8.30 -16.60
C MET A 105 22.49 8.16 -17.80
N PHE A 106 21.26 8.65 -17.64
CA PHE A 106 20.32 8.76 -18.75
C PHE A 106 20.89 9.72 -19.81
N GLN A 107 20.99 9.25 -21.06
CA GLN A 107 21.38 10.08 -22.19
C GLN A 107 20.15 10.71 -22.82
N LEU A 108 20.04 12.04 -22.72
CA LEU A 108 18.99 12.79 -23.39
C LEU A 108 19.28 12.84 -24.89
N LEU A 109 18.30 12.48 -25.71
CA LEU A 109 18.38 12.65 -27.17
C LEU A 109 18.08 14.13 -27.51
N PRO A 110 19.03 14.90 -28.08
CA PRO A 110 18.91 16.36 -28.21
C PRO A 110 17.78 16.87 -29.14
N PHE A 111 17.11 15.97 -29.88
CA PHE A 111 16.11 16.32 -30.90
C PHE A 111 14.88 15.39 -30.88
N ALA A 112 14.59 14.75 -29.76
CA ALA A 112 13.38 13.94 -29.66
C ALA A 112 12.15 14.85 -29.52
N GLU A 113 11.30 14.89 -30.55
CA GLU A 113 9.96 15.48 -30.41
C GLU A 113 9.13 14.62 -29.47
N THR A 114 8.69 15.20 -28.36
CA THR A 114 7.81 14.54 -27.39
C THR A 114 6.36 14.98 -27.61
N PRO A 115 5.40 14.04 -27.59
CA PRO A 115 4.00 14.40 -27.73
C PRO A 115 3.52 15.20 -26.52
N SER A 116 2.49 16.04 -26.71
CA SER A 116 1.85 16.80 -25.63
C SER A 116 1.16 15.92 -24.58
N SER A 117 0.82 14.67 -24.94
CA SER A 117 0.24 13.66 -24.06
C SER A 117 0.64 12.26 -24.52
N LEU A 118 0.96 11.38 -23.59
CA LEU A 118 1.29 9.98 -23.85
C LEU A 118 0.67 9.10 -22.78
N ASP A 119 -0.11 8.10 -23.21
CA ASP A 119 -0.64 7.06 -22.34
C ASP A 119 -0.10 5.68 -22.78
N TRP A 120 0.75 5.09 -21.94
CA TRP A 120 1.33 3.77 -22.19
C TRP A 120 0.32 2.62 -22.09
N ARG A 121 -0.83 2.83 -21.43
CA ARG A 121 -1.92 1.85 -21.36
C ARG A 121 -2.52 1.59 -22.73
N GLU A 122 -2.74 2.67 -23.50
CA GLU A 122 -3.22 2.60 -24.89
C GLU A 122 -2.22 1.95 -25.85
N LYS A 123 -0.96 1.85 -25.43
CA LYS A 123 0.13 1.22 -26.21
C LYS A 123 0.39 -0.23 -25.81
N GLY A 124 -0.32 -0.77 -24.81
CA GLY A 124 -0.15 -2.15 -24.36
C GLY A 124 1.05 -2.40 -23.44
N TYR A 125 1.65 -1.34 -22.88
CA TYR A 125 2.82 -1.46 -22.01
C TYR A 125 2.47 -1.68 -20.53
N VAL A 126 1.18 -1.61 -20.17
CA VAL A 126 0.72 -1.56 -18.78
C VAL A 126 -0.19 -2.74 -18.49
N THR A 127 0.16 -3.53 -17.49
CA THR A 127 -0.67 -4.63 -16.97
C THR A 127 -1.88 -4.09 -16.19
N PRO A 128 -2.89 -4.92 -15.89
CA PRO A 128 -3.94 -4.55 -14.94
C PRO A 128 -3.35 -4.08 -13.60
N VAL A 129 -4.12 -3.24 -12.89
CA VAL A 129 -3.75 -2.76 -11.56
C VAL A 129 -3.63 -3.94 -10.59
N LYS A 130 -2.56 -3.95 -9.80
CA LYS A 130 -2.29 -4.94 -8.74
C LYS A 130 -2.56 -4.34 -7.37
N ASP A 131 -2.66 -5.20 -6.35
CA ASP A 131 -2.85 -4.81 -4.95
C ASP A 131 -1.72 -5.38 -4.08
N GLN A 132 -1.03 -4.50 -3.35
CA GLN A 132 0.11 -4.82 -2.48
C GLN A 132 -0.31 -5.14 -1.03
N VAL A 133 -1.61 -5.07 -0.74
CA VAL A 133 -2.20 -5.22 0.59
C VAL A 133 -2.40 -6.70 0.96
N ARG A 134 -2.15 -7.07 2.22
CA ARG A 134 -2.70 -8.31 2.82
C ARG A 134 -4.20 -8.15 3.07
N GLN A 135 -5.01 -9.09 2.57
CA GLN A 135 -6.45 -9.14 2.89
C GLN A 135 -6.75 -9.65 4.32
N ASP A 136 -5.77 -10.27 5.00
CA ASP A 136 -6.00 -11.07 6.21
C ASP A 136 -5.10 -10.73 7.42
N SER A 137 -4.23 -9.71 7.35
CA SER A 137 -3.69 -9.06 8.55
C SER A 137 -3.45 -7.57 8.35
N ALA A 138 -3.37 -6.87 9.47
CA ALA A 138 -2.92 -5.49 9.58
C ALA A 138 -1.45 -5.25 9.19
N GLU A 139 -0.78 -6.18 8.49
CA GLU A 139 0.60 -6.03 8.02
C GLU A 139 0.63 -5.97 6.51
N PHE A 140 1.04 -4.83 5.98
CA PHE A 140 1.07 -4.56 4.56
C PHE A 140 2.50 -4.70 4.04
N SER A 141 2.65 -5.34 2.88
CA SER A 141 3.94 -5.51 2.26
C SER A 141 4.19 -4.38 1.28
N ASP A 142 5.21 -3.57 1.57
CA ASP A 142 5.70 -2.55 0.65
C ASP A 142 6.22 -3.22 -0.62
N LEU A 143 5.50 -3.07 -1.74
CA LEU A 143 5.89 -3.67 -3.00
C LEU A 143 6.12 -2.62 -4.08
N TRP A 144 7.29 -2.70 -4.68
CA TRP A 144 7.70 -1.86 -5.80
C TRP A 144 7.38 -2.62 -7.08
N ALA A 145 6.29 -2.26 -7.75
CA ALA A 145 6.06 -2.65 -9.14
C ALA A 145 7.02 -1.86 -10.03
N ALA A 146 8.26 -2.34 -10.18
CA ALA A 146 9.13 -1.87 -11.24
C ALA A 146 8.53 -2.29 -12.59
N CYS A 147 8.59 -1.40 -13.59
CA CYS A 147 8.05 -1.56 -14.96
C CYS A 147 8.80 -2.65 -15.78
N GLY A 148 9.13 -3.81 -15.19
CA GLY A 148 9.78 -4.92 -15.87
C GLY A 148 8.92 -5.47 -17.01
N SER A 149 7.59 -5.54 -16.79
CA SER A 149 6.61 -5.96 -17.81
C SER A 149 6.62 -5.03 -19.04
N CYS A 150 6.81 -3.73 -18.83
CA CYS A 150 6.89 -2.71 -19.89
C CYS A 150 8.13 -2.92 -20.77
N TRP A 151 9.28 -3.23 -20.15
CA TRP A 151 10.51 -3.51 -20.89
C TRP A 151 10.42 -4.83 -21.66
N MET A 152 9.83 -5.86 -21.05
CA MET A 152 9.56 -7.13 -21.73
C MET A 152 8.64 -6.92 -22.94
N PHE A 153 7.57 -6.13 -22.80
CA PHE A 153 6.69 -5.79 -23.92
C PHE A 153 7.44 -5.05 -25.03
N ARG A 154 8.30 -4.08 -24.69
CA ARG A 154 9.14 -3.38 -25.68
C ARG A 154 10.03 -4.32 -26.49
N LYS A 155 10.65 -5.29 -25.83
CA LYS A 155 11.63 -6.21 -26.43
C LYS A 155 10.96 -7.33 -27.22
N THR A 156 9.82 -7.84 -26.74
CA THR A 156 9.22 -9.09 -27.22
C THR A 156 7.84 -8.92 -27.86
N GLY A 157 7.20 -7.77 -27.67
CA GLY A 157 5.80 -7.54 -28.03
C GLY A 157 4.78 -8.27 -27.15
N LYS A 158 5.22 -8.96 -26.08
CA LYS A 158 4.35 -9.72 -25.18
C LYS A 158 4.28 -9.08 -23.81
N LEU A 159 3.07 -8.74 -23.39
CA LEU A 159 2.84 -8.14 -22.07
C LEU A 159 2.61 -9.28 -21.08
N VAL A 160 3.56 -9.44 -20.17
CA VAL A 160 3.52 -10.49 -19.13
C VAL A 160 3.54 -9.81 -17.77
N SER A 161 2.64 -10.25 -16.89
CA SER A 161 2.67 -9.88 -15.48
C SER A 161 3.83 -10.60 -14.81
N LEU A 162 4.78 -9.87 -14.23
CA LEU A 162 5.95 -10.42 -13.56
C LEU A 162 5.68 -10.59 -12.06
N SER A 163 6.38 -11.54 -11.43
CA SER A 163 6.20 -11.85 -10.00
C SER A 163 6.95 -10.87 -9.13
N GLU A 164 6.21 -10.04 -8.39
CA GLU A 164 6.83 -9.25 -7.35
C GLU A 164 7.15 -10.08 -6.09
N GLN A 165 6.48 -11.22 -5.87
CA GLN A 165 6.80 -12.14 -4.78
C GLN A 165 8.21 -12.72 -4.90
N ASN A 166 8.62 -13.06 -6.12
CA ASN A 166 9.99 -13.50 -6.38
C ASN A 166 11.00 -12.43 -5.94
N LEU A 167 10.71 -11.14 -6.14
CA LEU A 167 11.57 -10.06 -5.66
C LEU A 167 11.55 -9.94 -4.13
N VAL A 168 10.39 -10.06 -3.48
CA VAL A 168 10.24 -10.01 -2.01
C VAL A 168 11.10 -11.07 -1.33
N ASP A 169 11.08 -12.29 -1.87
CA ASP A 169 11.74 -13.44 -1.26
C ASP A 169 13.23 -13.54 -1.60
N CYS A 170 13.63 -13.12 -2.81
CA CYS A 170 14.96 -13.44 -3.33
C CYS A 170 15.93 -12.26 -3.43
N SER A 171 15.47 -11.00 -3.50
CA SER A 171 16.36 -9.84 -3.72
C SER A 171 17.06 -9.29 -2.47
N ARG A 172 17.13 -10.10 -1.41
CA ARG A 172 17.70 -9.71 -0.12
C ARG A 172 19.21 -9.53 -0.18
N ALA A 173 19.89 -10.34 -0.99
CA ALA A 173 21.34 -10.26 -1.17
C ALA A 173 21.76 -8.91 -1.79
N GLU A 174 20.89 -8.32 -2.62
CA GLU A 174 21.12 -7.04 -3.29
C GLU A 174 20.76 -5.84 -2.41
N GLY A 175 20.17 -6.07 -1.24
CA GLY A 175 19.90 -5.07 -0.21
C GLY A 175 18.44 -4.73 0.01
N ASN A 176 17.49 -5.45 -0.60
CA ASN A 176 16.07 -5.30 -0.27
C ASN A 176 15.71 -6.05 1.03
N ALA A 177 14.67 -5.60 1.71
CA ALA A 177 14.25 -6.14 3.01
C ALA A 177 12.89 -6.85 2.96
N GLY A 178 12.52 -7.39 1.79
CA GLY A 178 11.20 -7.98 1.54
C GLY A 178 10.09 -6.97 1.82
N CYS A 179 9.11 -7.36 2.64
CA CYS A 179 7.98 -6.50 3.02
C CYS A 179 8.39 -5.25 3.81
N ASN A 180 9.61 -5.18 4.35
CA ASN A 180 10.13 -4.01 5.06
C ASN A 180 10.76 -2.97 4.12
N GLY A 181 10.41 -3.00 2.84
CA GLY A 181 10.89 -2.04 1.84
C GLY A 181 12.17 -2.42 1.12
N GLY A 182 12.55 -1.58 0.16
CA GLY A 182 13.64 -1.85 -0.79
C GLY A 182 13.78 -0.76 -1.86
N LEU A 183 14.69 -0.98 -2.81
CA LEU A 183 14.95 -0.10 -3.94
C LEU A 183 14.78 -0.87 -5.25
N MET A 184 14.18 -0.22 -6.25
CA MET A 184 13.99 -0.79 -7.58
C MET A 184 15.32 -1.15 -8.25
N ASP A 185 16.38 -0.36 -8.02
CA ASP A 185 17.71 -0.65 -8.57
C ASP A 185 18.30 -1.97 -8.05
N ASN A 186 18.07 -2.29 -6.77
CA ASN A 186 18.48 -3.59 -6.21
C ASN A 186 17.67 -4.73 -6.82
N ALA A 187 16.38 -4.51 -7.08
CA ALA A 187 15.54 -5.50 -7.77
C ALA A 187 16.02 -5.72 -9.22
N PHE A 188 16.39 -4.66 -9.95
CA PHE A 188 16.98 -4.79 -11.29
C PHE A 188 18.33 -5.52 -11.26
N GLN A 189 19.16 -5.25 -10.25
CA GLN A 189 20.42 -5.95 -10.04
C GLN A 189 20.18 -7.45 -9.75
N TYR A 190 19.19 -7.79 -8.91
CA TYR A 190 18.79 -9.17 -8.66
C TYR A 190 18.37 -9.87 -9.96
N VAL A 191 17.50 -9.27 -10.78
CA VAL A 191 17.06 -9.89 -12.04
C VAL A 191 18.24 -10.17 -12.97
N LYS A 192 19.21 -9.26 -13.02
CA LYS A 192 20.45 -9.43 -13.79
C LYS A 192 21.30 -10.59 -13.24
N ASP A 193 21.52 -10.65 -11.94
CA ASP A 193 22.38 -11.65 -11.30
C ASP A 193 21.72 -13.05 -11.25
N ASN A 194 20.40 -13.09 -11.09
CA ASN A 194 19.58 -14.29 -11.10
C ASN A 194 19.33 -14.87 -12.51
N GLY A 195 19.58 -14.07 -13.56
CA GLY A 195 19.39 -14.47 -14.95
C GLY A 195 17.93 -14.51 -15.40
N GLY A 196 17.05 -13.73 -14.76
CA GLY A 196 15.64 -13.61 -15.09
C GLY A 196 14.72 -13.39 -13.89
N LEU A 197 13.43 -13.26 -14.16
CA LEU A 197 12.37 -13.12 -13.17
C LEU A 197 11.17 -14.01 -13.54
N ASP A 198 10.53 -14.61 -12.55
CA ASP A 198 9.33 -15.42 -12.75
C ASP A 198 8.11 -14.56 -13.11
N SER A 199 7.12 -15.17 -13.76
CA SER A 199 5.81 -14.55 -14.01
C SER A 199 4.94 -14.57 -12.75
N GLU A 200 3.97 -13.66 -12.67
CA GLU A 200 2.95 -13.66 -11.60
C GLU A 200 2.18 -15.00 -11.54
N GLU A 201 1.93 -15.61 -12.70
CA GLU A 201 1.23 -16.89 -12.77
C GLU A 201 2.06 -18.04 -12.16
N SER A 202 3.36 -18.06 -12.43
CA SER A 202 4.25 -19.11 -11.93
C SER A 202 4.66 -18.91 -10.46
N TYR A 203 4.71 -17.66 -10.00
CA TYR A 203 5.04 -17.33 -8.61
C TYR A 203 4.10 -16.21 -8.12
N PRO A 204 2.88 -16.56 -7.67
CA PRO A 204 1.87 -15.58 -7.27
C PRO A 204 2.23 -14.80 -6.02
N TYR A 205 1.72 -13.57 -5.93
CA TYR A 205 1.86 -12.70 -4.77
C TYR A 205 1.17 -13.24 -3.51
N ARG A 206 1.89 -13.19 -2.39
CA ARG A 206 1.42 -13.67 -1.07
C ARG A 206 1.51 -12.62 0.03
N ALA A 207 2.01 -11.42 -0.28
CA ALA A 207 2.14 -10.31 0.65
C ALA A 207 2.86 -10.67 1.98
N GLN A 208 3.78 -11.64 1.93
CA GLN A 208 4.61 -12.06 3.06
C GLN A 208 5.96 -12.55 2.56
N VAL A 209 6.98 -12.48 3.42
CA VAL A 209 8.26 -13.11 3.13
C VAL A 209 8.12 -14.61 3.31
N SER A 210 8.46 -15.37 2.29
CA SER A 210 8.64 -16.82 2.37
C SER A 210 10.12 -17.21 2.24
N SER A 211 10.46 -18.43 2.64
CA SER A 211 11.81 -18.95 2.39
C SER A 211 12.00 -19.07 0.87
N ALA A 212 13.02 -18.40 0.33
CA ALA A 212 13.38 -18.56 -1.08
C ALA A 212 13.52 -20.05 -1.40
N PRO A 213 12.81 -20.58 -2.42
CA PRO A 213 12.98 -21.97 -2.80
C PRO A 213 14.45 -22.20 -3.16
N ILE A 214 15.05 -23.25 -2.60
CA ILE A 214 16.42 -23.64 -2.94
C ILE A 214 16.43 -23.91 -4.45
N MET A 215 17.11 -23.05 -5.22
CA MET A 215 17.34 -23.20 -6.66
C MET A 215 18.27 -24.39 -6.93
N GLY A 216 17.82 -25.59 -6.61
CA GLY A 216 18.55 -26.85 -6.77
C GLY A 216 17.70 -28.00 -7.29
N PHE A 217 16.41 -27.79 -7.55
CA PHE A 217 15.57 -28.75 -8.27
C PHE A 217 14.84 -28.03 -9.39
N GLU A 218 14.95 -28.59 -10.59
CA GLU A 218 14.41 -28.14 -11.86
C GLU A 218 13.00 -27.54 -11.74
N SER A 219 12.93 -26.21 -11.65
CA SER A 219 11.77 -25.45 -12.10
C SER A 219 12.09 -24.99 -13.51
N SER A 220 11.75 -25.82 -14.49
CA SER A 220 11.69 -25.47 -15.91
C SER A 220 10.49 -24.55 -16.20
N HIS A 221 10.19 -23.60 -15.32
CA HIS A 221 9.08 -22.68 -15.46
C HIS A 221 9.60 -21.30 -15.85
N GLY A 222 9.65 -21.08 -17.16
CA GLY A 222 9.36 -19.78 -17.78
C GLY A 222 10.06 -18.53 -17.23
N LYS A 223 11.35 -18.60 -16.87
CA LYS A 223 12.11 -17.39 -16.53
C LYS A 223 12.21 -16.47 -17.74
N TRP A 224 11.84 -15.20 -17.56
CA TRP A 224 11.88 -14.19 -18.63
C TRP A 224 13.18 -13.38 -18.60
N GLN A 225 13.78 -13.14 -19.78
CA GLN A 225 15.05 -12.43 -20.01
C GLN A 225 14.93 -11.26 -20.99
#